data_AF-A0A917PLB9-F1
#
_entry.id   AF-A0A917PLB9-F1
#
_cell.length_a   1.000
_cell.length_b   1.000
_cell.length_c   1.000
_cell.angle_alpha   90.00
_cell.angle_beta   90.00
_cell.angle_gamma   90.00
#
_symmetry.space_group_name_H-M   'P 1'
#
loop_
_entity.id
_entity.type
_entity.pdbx_description
1 polymer ?
#
loop_
_entity_poly.entity_id
_entity_poly.type
_entity_poly.pdbx_seq_one_letter_code
_entity_poly.pdbx_strand_id
1 'polypeptide(L)'
;MVVDNGVIVSSIAEQVRRELDLSKGAVVVGISHRGADVTVRPEPGQFVEKSQVRSVVESELAGYDLSPRVKVRARVQRAADVEGVS
;
A
#
# COMPACT_ATOMS: atom_id res chain seq x y z
N MET A 1 10.02 15.95 15.14
CA MET A 1 9.08 16.60 14.20
C MET A 1 7.82 15.77 14.22
N VAL A 2 6.65 16.37 14.48
CA VAL A 2 5.38 15.63 14.47
C VAL A 2 4.93 15.57 13.02
N VAL A 3 5.23 14.47 12.32
CA VAL A 3 4.71 14.24 10.97
C VAL A 3 3.25 13.82 11.12
N ASP A 4 2.34 14.52 10.44
CA ASP A 4 0.92 14.21 10.49
C ASP A 4 0.64 12.85 9.82
N ASN A 5 -0.14 11.99 10.47
CA ASN A 5 -0.47 10.68 9.93
C ASN A 5 -1.21 10.78 8.59
N GLY A 6 -1.99 11.83 8.37
CA GLY A 6 -2.66 12.10 7.10
C GLY A 6 -1.66 12.33 5.96
N VAL A 7 -0.57 13.05 6.23
CA VAL A 7 0.51 13.29 5.25
C VAL A 7 1.27 12.00 4.93
N ILE A 8 1.53 11.16 5.94
CA ILE A 8 2.16 9.84 5.73
C ILE A 8 1.24 8.95 4.89
N VAL A 9 -0.05 8.91 5.22
CA VAL A 9 -1.07 8.14 4.50
C VAL A 9 -1.15 8.56 3.03
N SER A 10 -1.23 9.86 2.75
CA SER A 10 -1.31 10.35 1.37
C SER A 10 -0.03 10.03 0.60
N SER A 11 1.14 10.26 1.21
CA SER A 11 2.44 10.02 0.56
C SER A 11 2.63 8.54 0.21
N ILE A 12 2.33 7.63 1.14
CA ILE A 12 2.39 6.18 0.88
C ILE A 12 1.40 5.79 -0.22
N ALA A 13 0.15 6.25 -0.15
CA ALA A 13 -0.86 5.89 -1.15
C ALA A 13 -0.46 6.37 -2.55
N GLU A 14 0.11 7.57 -2.65
CA GLU A 14 0.61 8.10 -3.91
C GLU A 14 1.83 7.36 -4.44
N GLN A 15 2.78 7.02 -3.57
CA GLN A 15 4.00 6.31 -3.95
C GLN A 15 3.68 4.89 -4.43
N VAL A 16 2.87 4.14 -3.68
CA VAL A 16 2.41 2.80 -4.07
C VAL A 16 1.64 2.86 -5.39
N ARG A 17 0.80 3.88 -5.59
CA ARG A 17 0.07 4.06 -6.86
C ARG A 17 1.02 4.29 -8.03
N ARG A 18 2.03 5.15 -7.86
CA ARG A 18 2.97 5.50 -8.93
C ARG A 18 3.90 4.34 -9.29
N GLU A 19 4.44 3.66 -8.29
CA GLU A 19 5.37 2.54 -8.48
C GLU A 19 4.71 1.32 -9.11
N LEU A 20 3.43 1.07 -8.80
CA LEU A 20 2.69 -0.11 -9.26
C LEU A 20 1.71 0.19 -10.39
N ASP A 21 1.73 1.40 -10.94
CA ASP A 21 0.83 1.88 -12.00
C ASP A 21 -0.66 1.58 -11.70
N LEU A 22 -1.13 2.02 -10.53
CA LEU A 22 -2.48 1.73 -10.05
C LEU A 22 -3.45 2.88 -10.34
N SER A 23 -4.73 2.52 -10.51
CA SER A 23 -5.82 3.47 -10.66
C SER A 23 -5.99 4.40 -9.43
N LYS A 24 -6.53 5.60 -9.65
CA LYS A 24 -6.78 6.57 -8.58
C LYS A 24 -7.85 6.03 -7.62
N GLY A 25 -7.48 5.75 -6.38
CA GLY A 25 -8.36 5.13 -5.38
C GLY A 25 -8.22 3.62 -5.25
N ALA A 26 -7.34 3.00 -6.04
CA ALA A 26 -6.98 1.58 -5.90
C ALA A 26 -6.22 1.27 -4.61
N VAL A 27 -5.62 2.27 -3.96
CA VAL A 27 -4.82 2.11 -2.75
C VAL A 27 -5.55 2.74 -1.56
N VAL A 28 -5.72 1.94 -0.50
CA VAL A 28 -6.23 2.38 0.79
C VAL A 28 -5.14 2.13 1.83
N VAL A 29 -4.76 3.18 2.56
CA VAL A 29 -3.73 3.12 3.59
C VAL A 29 -4.33 3.50 4.94
N GLY A 30 -4.07 2.68 5.94
CA GLY A 30 -4.39 2.94 7.34
C GLY A 30 -3.12 2.95 8.18
N ILE A 31 -2.87 4.06 8.87
CA ILE A 31 -1.79 4.16 9.85
C ILE A 31 -2.37 4.07 11.26
N SER A 32 -1.75 3.22 12.08
CA SER A 32 -2.02 3.10 13.51
C SER A 32 -0.71 3.28 14.26
N HIS A 33 -0.80 3.58 15.55
CA HIS A 33 0.35 3.75 16.44
C HIS A 33 1.29 2.51 16.50
N ARG A 34 0.87 1.35 15.98
CA ARG A 34 1.63 0.09 15.99
C ARG A 34 1.89 -0.51 14.60
N GLY A 35 1.37 0.08 13.52
CA GLY A 35 1.42 -0.56 12.21
C GLY A 35 0.82 0.26 11.07
N ALA A 36 1.20 -0.09 9.85
CA ALA A 36 0.62 0.40 8.61
C ALA A 36 -0.11 -0.77 7.92
N ASP A 37 -1.39 -0.63 7.63
CA ASP A 37 -2.15 -1.55 6.79
C ASP A 37 -2.36 -0.88 5.43
N VAL A 38 -1.97 -1.59 4.37
CA VAL A 38 -2.08 -1.11 2.99
C VAL A 38 -2.86 -2.14 2.21
N THR A 39 -3.99 -1.70 1.66
CA THR A 39 -4.84 -2.51 0.80
C THR A 39 -4.78 -1.96 -0.62
N VAL A 40 -4.42 -2.82 -1.56
CA VAL A 40 -4.36 -2.53 -2.99
C VAL A 40 -5.46 -3.29 -3.72
N ARG A 41 -6.12 -2.60 -4.64
CA ARG A 41 -7.16 -3.08 -5.54
C ARG A 41 -6.67 -2.91 -6.98
N PRO A 42 -5.88 -3.86 -7.50
CA PRO A 42 -5.46 -3.84 -8.89
C PRO A 42 -6.67 -3.95 -9.82
N GLU A 43 -6.52 -3.45 -11.04
CA GLU A 43 -7.53 -3.62 -12.07
C GLU A 43 -7.57 -5.07 -12.58
N PRO A 44 -8.68 -5.52 -13.20
CA PRO A 44 -8.74 -6.83 -13.82
C PRO A 44 -7.58 -7.03 -14.81
N GLY A 45 -6.87 -8.16 -14.70
CA GLY A 45 -5.68 -8.45 -15.51
C GLY A 45 -4.36 -7.85 -14.98
N GLN A 46 -4.39 -6.99 -13.97
CA GLN A 46 -3.19 -6.44 -13.35
C GLN A 46 -2.71 -7.35 -12.20
N PHE A 47 -1.49 -7.85 -12.32
CA PHE A 47 -0.89 -8.70 -11.29
C PHE A 47 -0.05 -7.87 -10.33
N VAL A 48 -0.45 -7.84 -9.06
CA VAL A 48 0.28 -7.13 -8.00
C VAL A 48 0.62 -8.09 -6.89
N GLU A 49 1.91 -8.18 -6.55
CA GLU A 49 2.36 -9.01 -5.46
C GLU A 49 2.34 -8.27 -4.12
N LYS A 50 1.96 -8.98 -3.05
CA LYS A 50 1.95 -8.44 -1.69
C LYS A 50 3.36 -8.03 -1.22
N SER A 51 4.39 -8.76 -1.66
CA SER A 51 5.81 -8.48 -1.37
C SER A 51 6.26 -7.15 -1.97
N GLN A 52 5.87 -6.85 -3.22
CA GLN A 52 6.17 -5.59 -3.87
C GLN A 52 5.51 -4.41 -3.14
N VAL A 53 4.20 -4.51 -2.87
CA VAL A 53 3.47 -3.48 -2.10
C VAL A 53 4.15 -3.22 -0.76
N ARG A 54 4.48 -4.29 -0.03
CA ARG A 54 5.15 -4.18 1.26
C ARG A 54 6.50 -3.48 1.14
N SER A 55 7.33 -3.83 0.15
CA SER A 55 8.67 -3.28 -0.01
C SER A 55 8.64 -1.79 -0.32
N VAL A 56 7.71 -1.35 -1.18
CA VAL A 56 7.51 0.09 -1.49
C VAL A 56 7.14 0.86 -0.21
N VAL A 57 6.20 0.33 0.57
CA VAL A 57 5.73 0.98 1.82
C VAL A 57 6.83 0.99 2.89
N GLU A 58 7.58 -0.10 3.04
CA GLU A 58 8.71 -0.17 3.98
C GLU A 58 9.81 0.83 3.61
N SER A 59 10.12 0.98 2.32
CA SER A 59 11.08 1.96 1.82
C SER A 59 10.65 3.40 2.11
N GLU A 60 9.38 3.71 1.85
CA GLU A 60 8.82 5.04 2.13
C GLU A 60 8.84 5.34 3.65
N LEU A 61 8.37 4.40 4.48
CA LEU A 61 8.35 4.56 5.93
C LEU A 61 9.74 4.70 6.56
N ALA A 62 10.78 4.11 5.94
CA ALA A 62 12.16 4.27 6.38
C ALA A 62 12.64 5.74 6.29
N GLY A 63 12.05 6.55 5.40
CA GLY A 63 12.35 7.98 5.27
C GLY A 63 11.83 8.85 6.43
N TYR A 64 10.89 8.36 7.23
CA TYR A 64 10.23 9.15 8.29
C TYR A 64 10.77 8.86 9.71
N ASP A 65 11.80 8.02 9.86
CA ASP A 65 12.42 7.63 11.15
C ASP A 65 11.40 7.33 12.26
N LEU A 66 10.33 6.58 11.91
CA LEU A 66 9.24 6.29 12.85
C LEU A 66 9.73 5.36 13.96
N SER A 67 9.69 5.85 15.20
CA SER A 67 10.08 5.12 16.39
C SER A 67 8.89 4.97 17.34
N PRO A 68 8.44 3.74 17.66
CA PRO A 68 9.01 2.45 17.28
C PRO A 68 8.74 2.07 15.81
N ARG A 69 9.56 1.15 15.26
CA ARG A 69 9.42 0.64 13.90
C ARG A 69 8.01 0.12 13.63
N VAL A 70 7.36 0.71 12.65
CA VAL A 70 5.98 0.38 12.24
C VAL A 70 5.99 -0.90 11.42
N LYS A 71 5.17 -1.90 11.80
CA LYS A 71 5.00 -3.13 11.00
C LYS A 71 4.10 -2.85 9.81
N VAL A 72 4.55 -3.23 8.61
CA VAL A 72 3.77 -3.10 7.38
C VAL A 72 2.97 -4.38 7.10
N ARG A 73 1.68 -4.23 6.84
CA ARG A 73 0.78 -5.29 6.39
C ARG A 73 0.22 -4.93 5.02
N ALA A 74 0.65 -5.65 4.00
CA ALA A 74 0.14 -5.49 2.64
C ALA A 74 -0.97 -6.51 2.33
N ARG A 75 -2.08 -6.02 1.77
CA ARG A 75 -3.19 -6.81 1.25
C ARG A 75 -3.41 -6.44 -0.20
N VAL A 76 -3.48 -7.44 -1.06
CA VAL A 76 -3.92 -7.27 -2.44
C VAL A 76 -5.27 -7.95 -2.53
N GLN A 77 -6.32 -7.16 -2.78
CA GLN A 77 -7.62 -7.71 -3.10
C GLN A 77 -7.53 -8.21 -4.54
N ARG A 78 -7.73 -9.51 -4.77
CA ARG A 78 -7.86 -9.96 -6.15
C ARG A 78 -9.06 -9.25 -6.74
N ALA A 79 -8.89 -8.55 -7.85
CA ALA A 79 -10.00 -8.35 -8.76
C ALA A 79 -10.52 -9.76 -9.03
N ALA A 80 -11.77 -10.04 -8.65
CA ALA A 80 -12.37 -11.32 -8.97
C ALA A 80 -12.26 -11.46 -10.48
N ASP A 81 -11.43 -12.41 -10.91
CA ASP A 81 -11.39 -12.87 -12.28
C ASP A 81 -12.77 -13.48 -12.55
N VAL A 82 -13.64 -12.67 -13.15
CA VAL A 82 -14.63 -13.17 -14.09
C VAL A 82 -13.78 -13.20 -15.36
N GLU A 83 -13.24 -14.34 -15.77
CA GLU A 83 -13.93 -15.35 -16.58
C GLU A 83 -13.07 -16.62 -16.74
N GLY A 84 -13.70 -17.80 -16.68
CA GLY A 84 -13.20 -18.97 -17.42
C GLY A 84 -12.95 -20.23 -16.60
N VAL A 85 -13.98 -21.08 -16.53
CA VAL A 85 -13.81 -22.54 -16.50
C VAL A 85 -12.85 -22.97 -17.61
N SER A 86 -11.87 -23.81 -17.27
CA SER A 86 -11.47 -25.00 -18.05
C SER A 86 -10.63 -25.93 -17.17
#